data_AF-A0A4R3K3S2-F1
#
_entry.id   AF-A0A4R3K3S2-F1
#
_cell.length_a   1.000
_cell.length_b   1.000
_cell.length_c   1.000
_cell.angle_alpha   90.00
_cell.angle_beta   90.00
_cell.angle_gamma   90.00
#
_symmetry.space_group_name_H-M   'P 1'
#
loop_
_entity.id
_entity.type
_entity.pdbx_description
1 polymer ?
#
loop_
_entity_poly.entity_id
_entity_poly.type
_entity_poly.pdbx_seq_one_letter_code
_entity_poly.pdbx_strand_id
1 'polypeptide(L)'
;MSGGIQISKPITDEESQNIDDAAKHFEGKTLSSKDTQSTITANAAGQEAFAQSQNVVTQFGTALQKDAGHIHDLGAKFEEFDQMMAELNKNQ
;
A
#
# COMPACT_ATOMS: atom_id res chain seq x y z
N MET A 1 -8.44 25.09 -18.83
CA MET A 1 -7.37 24.23 -19.37
C MET A 1 -7.20 23.10 -18.37
N SER A 2 -7.71 21.90 -18.68
CA SER A 2 -7.48 20.73 -17.85
C SER A 2 -6.00 20.39 -17.96
N GLY A 3 -5.22 20.61 -16.90
CA GLY A 3 -3.84 20.15 -16.84
C GLY A 3 -3.87 18.63 -16.94
N GLY A 4 -3.62 18.11 -18.15
CA GLY A 4 -3.65 16.68 -18.40
C GLY A 4 -2.69 16.00 -17.45
N ILE A 5 -3.21 15.06 -16.67
CA ILE A 5 -2.40 14.20 -15.83
C ILE A 5 -1.46 13.43 -16.77
N GLN A 6 -0.17 13.79 -16.79
CA GLN A 6 0.86 13.08 -17.54
C GLN A 6 1.29 11.85 -16.74
N ILE A 7 0.40 10.87 -16.66
CA ILE A 7 0.70 9.58 -16.05
C ILE A 7 0.86 8.54 -17.15
N SER A 8 1.91 7.74 -17.02
CA SER A 8 2.27 6.64 -17.90
C SER A 8 2.55 5.41 -17.06
N LYS A 9 2.52 4.23 -17.69
CA LYS A 9 2.81 2.96 -17.01
C LYS A 9 4.14 2.97 -16.22
N PRO A 10 5.26 3.51 -16.74
CA PRO A 10 6.49 3.60 -15.95
C PRO A 10 6.34 4.42 -14.65
N ILE A 11 5.61 5.53 -14.69
CA ILE A 11 5.40 6.39 -13.51
C ILE A 11 4.52 5.66 -12.49
N THR A 12 3.42 5.04 -12.92
CA THR A 12 2.57 4.26 -12.01
C THR A 12 3.27 3.04 -11.43
N ASP A 13 4.14 2.38 -12.20
CA ASP A 13 4.91 1.24 -11.71
C ASP A 13 5.90 1.68 -10.63
N GLU A 14 6.58 2.81 -10.83
CA GLU A 14 7.49 3.40 -9.83
C GLU A 14 6.74 3.80 -8.55
N GLU A 15 5.61 4.51 -8.68
CA GLU A 15 4.81 4.93 -7.52
C GLU A 15 4.18 3.74 -6.78
N SER A 16 3.68 2.74 -7.51
CA SER A 16 3.21 1.49 -6.93
C SER A 16 4.30 0.81 -6.12
N GLN A 17 5.52 0.72 -6.66
CA GLN A 17 6.66 0.12 -5.97
C GLN A 17 7.03 0.90 -4.70
N ASN A 18 7.09 2.23 -4.78
CA ASN A 18 7.39 3.08 -3.63
C ASN A 18 6.37 2.90 -2.49
N ILE A 19 5.08 2.78 -2.83
CA ILE A 19 4.02 2.57 -1.85
C ILE A 19 4.06 1.16 -1.27
N ASP A 20 4.34 0.13 -2.07
CA ASP A 20 4.53 -1.24 -1.57
C ASP A 20 5.74 -1.33 -0.62
N ASP A 21 6.83 -0.65 -0.94
CA ASP A 21 8.00 -0.57 -0.07
C ASP A 21 7.69 0.19 1.24
N ALA A 22 6.92 1.27 1.16
CA ALA A 22 6.45 1.97 2.36
C ALA A 22 5.55 1.07 3.22
N ALA A 23 4.71 0.23 2.62
CA ALA A 23 3.81 -0.67 3.33
C ALA A 23 4.55 -1.68 4.21
N LYS A 24 5.75 -2.12 3.80
CA LYS A 24 6.60 -3.05 4.57
C LYS A 24 7.03 -2.48 5.92
N HIS A 25 7.05 -1.15 6.08
CA HIS A 25 7.33 -0.52 7.38
C HIS A 25 6.18 -0.64 8.39
N PHE A 26 4.99 -1.08 7.95
CA PHE A 26 3.80 -1.22 8.78
C PHE A 26 3.45 -2.69 9.07
N GLU A 27 4.46 -3.56 9.05
CA GLU A 27 4.29 -4.94 9.50
C GLU A 27 4.07 -5.00 11.02
N GLY A 28 3.02 -5.71 11.42
CA GLY A 28 2.71 -5.97 12.82
C GLY A 28 3.86 -6.70 13.52
N LYS A 29 4.29 -6.16 14.66
CA LYS A 29 5.28 -6.78 15.57
C LYS A 29 4.58 -7.53 16.69
N THR A 30 5.25 -8.57 17.20
CA THR A 30 4.80 -9.35 18.35
C THR A 30 5.47 -8.89 19.64
N LEU A 31 4.79 -9.07 20.77
CA LEU A 31 5.40 -8.91 22.09
C LEU A 31 6.51 -9.94 22.30
N SER A 32 7.51 -9.58 23.11
CA SER A 32 8.53 -10.54 23.55
C SER A 32 8.00 -11.42 24.69
N SER A 33 8.64 -12.57 24.92
CA SER A 33 8.28 -13.48 26.02
C SER A 33 8.45 -12.87 27.41
N LYS A 34 9.18 -11.76 27.54
CA LYS A 34 9.37 -11.04 28.82
C LYS A 34 8.19 -10.11 29.12
N ASP A 35 7.54 -9.58 28.09
CA ASP A 35 6.40 -8.66 28.25
C ASP A 35 5.16 -9.38 28.80
N THR A 36 5.11 -10.71 28.66
CA THR A 36 3.99 -11.54 29.16
C THR A 36 4.19 -12.04 30.59
N GLN A 37 5.35 -11.83 31.21
CA GLN A 37 5.69 -12.43 32.52
C GLN A 37 5.15 -11.65 33.73
N SER A 38 4.84 -10.37 33.58
CA SER A 38 4.39 -9.55 34.71
C SER A 38 2.90 -9.76 35.00
N THR A 39 2.57 -9.94 36.27
CA THR A 39 1.20 -10.17 36.77
C THR A 39 0.50 -8.90 37.25
N ILE A 40 1.15 -7.73 37.13
CA ILE A 40 0.52 -6.45 37.48
C ILE A 40 -0.59 -6.13 36.48
N THR A 41 -1.73 -5.61 36.95
CA THR A 41 -2.87 -5.26 36.10
C THR A 41 -2.50 -4.30 34.96
N ALA A 42 -1.56 -3.39 35.22
CA ALA A 42 -1.05 -2.46 34.21
C ALA A 42 -0.37 -3.18 33.02
N ASN A 43 0.21 -4.38 33.24
CA ASN A 43 0.80 -5.16 32.17
C ASN A 43 -0.27 -5.70 31.22
N ALA A 44 -1.36 -6.24 31.75
CA ALA A 44 -2.48 -6.72 30.92
C ALA A 44 -3.08 -5.58 30.06
N ALA A 45 -3.30 -4.41 30.66
CA ALA A 45 -3.76 -3.24 29.93
C ALA A 45 -2.76 -2.79 28.84
N GLY A 46 -1.46 -2.84 29.14
CA GLY A 46 -0.40 -2.54 28.18
C GLY A 46 -0.35 -3.52 27.00
N GLN A 47 -0.53 -4.82 27.26
CA GLN A 47 -0.59 -5.86 26.22
C GLN A 47 -1.80 -5.67 25.31
N GLU A 48 -2.96 -5.34 25.88
CA GLU A 48 -4.17 -5.08 25.11
C GLU A 48 -4.01 -3.83 24.23
N ALA A 49 -3.51 -2.72 24.80
CA ALA A 49 -3.25 -1.51 24.04
C ALA A 49 -2.21 -1.74 22.92
N PHE A 50 -1.16 -2.53 23.20
CA PHE A 50 -0.20 -2.95 22.19
C PHE A 50 -0.91 -3.74 21.08
N ALA A 51 -1.67 -4.78 21.41
CA ALA A 51 -2.37 -5.59 20.42
C ALA A 51 -3.32 -4.76 19.52
N GLN A 52 -4.06 -3.81 20.11
CA GLN A 52 -4.90 -2.87 19.37
C GLN A 52 -4.07 -2.00 18.42
N SER A 53 -2.95 -1.44 18.89
CA SER A 53 -2.03 -0.65 18.06
C SER A 53 -1.47 -1.48 16.89
N GLN A 54 -1.06 -2.71 17.14
CA GLN A 54 -0.48 -3.59 16.10
C GLN A 54 -1.51 -3.99 15.05
N ASN A 55 -2.77 -4.14 15.44
CA ASN A 55 -3.87 -4.35 14.49
C ASN A 55 -4.03 -3.15 13.55
N VAL A 56 -4.03 -1.93 14.09
CA VAL A 56 -4.12 -0.70 13.28
C VAL A 56 -2.93 -0.55 12.35
N VAL A 57 -1.71 -0.80 12.84
CA VAL A 57 -0.48 -0.78 12.04
C VAL A 57 -0.58 -1.75 10.86
N THR A 58 -0.99 -2.99 11.14
CA THR A 58 -1.13 -4.03 10.10
C THR A 58 -2.20 -3.66 9.06
N GLN A 59 -3.34 -3.14 9.50
CA GLN A 59 -4.40 -2.67 8.61
C GLN A 59 -3.93 -1.53 7.70
N PHE A 60 -3.12 -0.62 8.22
CA PHE A 60 -2.55 0.47 7.44
C PHE A 60 -1.58 -0.05 6.37
N GLY A 61 -0.70 -1.00 6.72
CA GLY A 61 0.16 -1.68 5.76
C GLY A 61 -0.63 -2.37 4.64
N THR A 62 -1.69 -3.11 4.99
CA THR A 62 -2.57 -3.75 4.00
C THR A 62 -3.28 -2.74 3.09
N ALA A 63 -3.71 -1.59 3.63
CA ALA A 63 -4.34 -0.54 2.84
C ALA A 63 -3.36 0.05 1.81
N LEU A 64 -2.11 0.31 2.21
CA LEU A 64 -1.07 0.78 1.30
C LEU A 64 -0.77 -0.23 0.19
N GLN A 65 -0.67 -1.52 0.51
CA GLN A 65 -0.47 -2.57 -0.51
C GLN A 65 -1.62 -2.62 -1.52
N LYS A 66 -2.86 -2.44 -1.04
CA LYS A 66 -4.02 -2.39 -1.93
C LYS A 66 -3.97 -1.18 -2.86
N ASP A 67 -3.59 -0.02 -2.32
CA ASP A 67 -3.45 1.21 -3.12
C ASP A 67 -2.31 1.09 -4.14
N ALA A 68 -1.18 0.48 -3.79
CA ALA A 68 -0.11 0.15 -4.73
C ALA A 68 -0.65 -0.69 -5.90
N GLY A 69 -1.39 -1.76 -5.60
CA GLY A 69 -2.03 -2.60 -6.63
C GLY A 69 -2.97 -1.81 -7.55
N HIS A 70 -3.80 -0.92 -7.00
CA HIS A 70 -4.68 -0.08 -7.81
C HIS A 70 -3.90 0.89 -8.73
N ILE A 71 -2.77 1.43 -8.26
CA ILE A 71 -1.93 2.33 -9.04
C ILE A 71 -1.26 1.58 -10.19
N HIS A 72 -0.75 0.37 -9.92
CA HIS A 72 -0.21 -0.50 -10.96
C HIS A 72 -1.26 -0.84 -12.03
N ASP A 73 -2.46 -1.24 -11.62
CA ASP A 73 -3.58 -1.53 -12.53
C ASP A 73 -3.98 -0.30 -13.36
N LEU A 74 -3.92 0.89 -12.78
CA LEU A 74 -4.17 2.14 -13.50
C LEU A 74 -3.12 2.37 -14.60
N GLY A 75 -1.85 2.05 -14.31
CA GLY A 75 -0.76 2.06 -15.29
C GLY A 75 -1.03 1.19 -16.50
N ALA A 76 -1.46 -0.05 -16.26
CA ALA A 76 -1.83 -0.99 -17.32
C ALA A 76 -2.96 -0.44 -18.20
N LYS A 77 -3.99 0.18 -17.61
CA LYS A 77 -5.10 0.79 -18.35
C LYS A 77 -4.66 1.96 -19.22
N PHE A 78 -3.69 2.77 -18.77
CA PHE A 78 -3.13 3.83 -19.61
C PHE A 78 -2.38 3.26 -20.81
N GLU A 79 -1.60 2.20 -20.62
CA GLU A 79 -0.88 1.53 -21.72
C GLU A 79 -1.85 0.90 -22.74
N GLU A 80 -2.91 0.22 -22.27
CA GLU A 80 -3.97 -0.30 -23.15
C GLU A 80 -4.65 0.80 -23.96
N PHE A 81 -4.95 1.94 -23.32
CA PHE A 81 -5.54 3.09 -24.00
C PHE A 81 -4.61 3.66 -25.09
N ASP A 82 -3.33 3.83 -24.77
CA ASP A 82 -2.33 4.32 -25.73
C ASP A 82 -2.20 3.37 -26.94
N GLN A 83 -2.22 2.05 -26.71
CA GLN A 83 -2.20 1.04 -27.76
C GLN A 83 -3.43 1.13 -28.67
N MET A 84 -4.63 1.21 -28.09
CA MET A 84 -5.88 1.37 -28.87
C MET A 84 -5.86 2.64 -29.73
N MET A 85 -5.40 3.76 -29.18
CA MET A 85 -5.29 5.02 -29.91
C MET A 85 -4.24 4.96 -31.03
N ALA A 86 -3.11 4.28 -30.80
CA ALA A 86 -2.10 4.07 -31.81
C ALA A 86 -2.60 3.21 -32.98
N GLU A 87 -3.42 2.19 -32.71
CA GLU A 87 -4.06 1.37 -33.75
C GLU A 87 -5.09 2.16 -34.56
N LEU A 88 -5.93 2.96 -33.89
CA LEU A 88 -6.89 3.83 -34.57
C LEU A 88 -6.20 4.81 -35.52
N ASN A 89 -5.09 5.42 -35.10
CA ASN A 89 -4.32 6.36 -35.92
C ASN A 89 -3.60 5.70 -37.11
N LYS A 90 -3.26 4.40 -37.02
CA LYS A 90 -2.65 3.65 -38.14
C LYS A 90 -3.64 3.25 -39.22
N ASN A 91 -4.93 3.21 -38.90
CA ASN A 91 -6.01 2.82 -39.79
C ASN A 91 -6.71 4.03 -40.46
N GLN A 92 -6.11 5.22 -40.38
CA GLN A 92 -6.50 6.45 -41.07
C GLN A 92 -5.53 6.79 -42.19
#